data_AF-A0A1J3H3W6-F1
#
_entry.id   AF-A0A1J3H3W6-F1
#
_cell.length_a   1.000
_cell.length_b   1.000
_cell.length_c   1.000
_cell.angle_alpha   90.00
_cell.angle_beta   90.00
_cell.angle_gamma   90.00
#
_symmetry.space_group_name_H-M   'P 1'
#
loop_
_entity.id
_entity.type
_entity.pdbx_description
1 polymer ?
#
loop_
_entity_poly.entity_id
_entity_poly.type
_entity_poly.pdbx_seq_one_letter_code
_entity_poly.pdbx_strand_id
1 'polypeptide(L)'
;MKKPSVFSFLISLLLAAAVCTHGKEQVKDTNGNPVKVGEKYFIQPVKTASNNGGGLVPAAITVLPFCPLGITQTLLPYQPGLPVSFAFPYVIPDTIVETSSIVNIKFESDIWPVCNEFSKLWEVDVSSSAAKEPAILIGGKSGAENSAFKIEKAGEGAGANTYKLTTSTGTVGTTPGAWLSAPQLLITNDDSKTLLVKFNKVDDATAATTTSRVEKLGLRMFPFY
;
A
#
# COMPACT_ATOMS: atom_id res chain seq x y z
N MET A 1 -31.72 -44.77 -24.17
CA MET A 1 -31.02 -43.92 -23.19
C MET A 1 -29.51 -44.11 -23.37
N LYS A 2 -28.79 -43.11 -23.89
CA LYS A 2 -27.33 -43.19 -24.09
C LYS A 2 -26.64 -43.04 -22.74
N LYS A 3 -25.88 -44.05 -22.31
CA LYS A 3 -25.08 -43.98 -21.08
C LYS A 3 -24.01 -42.90 -21.26
N PRO A 4 -23.91 -41.91 -20.37
CA PRO A 4 -22.81 -40.95 -20.43
C PRO A 4 -21.49 -41.72 -20.26
N SER A 5 -20.54 -41.45 -21.16
CA SER A 5 -19.22 -42.09 -21.13
C SER A 5 -18.48 -41.66 -19.87
N VAL A 6 -18.09 -42.64 -19.04
CA VAL A 6 -17.29 -42.44 -17.83
C VAL A 6 -15.98 -41.70 -18.15
N PHE A 7 -15.45 -41.90 -19.36
CA PHE A 7 -14.26 -41.20 -19.87
C PHE A 7 -14.50 -39.69 -20.05
N SER A 8 -15.68 -39.29 -20.51
CA SER A 8 -16.03 -37.87 -20.68
C SER A 8 -16.19 -37.16 -19.33
N PHE A 9 -16.70 -37.86 -18.31
CA PHE A 9 -16.85 -37.31 -16.97
C PHE A 9 -15.50 -37.11 -16.26
N LEU A 10 -14.57 -38.06 -16.43
CA LEU A 10 -13.21 -37.97 -15.89
C LEU A 10 -12.40 -36.84 -16.54
N ILE A 11 -12.54 -36.63 -17.86
CA ILE A 11 -11.88 -35.52 -18.57
C ILE A 11 -12.40 -34.17 -18.05
N SER A 12 -13.71 -34.00 -17.91
CA SER A 12 -14.28 -32.77 -17.33
C SER A 12 -13.83 -32.51 -15.88
N LEU A 13 -13.67 -33.57 -15.08
CA LEU A 13 -13.20 -33.45 -13.70
C LEU A 13 -11.70 -33.08 -13.62
N LEU A 14 -10.87 -33.61 -14.53
CA LEU A 14 -9.44 -33.27 -14.63
C LEU A 14 -9.22 -31.83 -15.12
N LEU A 15 -10.04 -31.34 -16.07
CA LEU A 15 -10.00 -29.93 -16.48
C LEU A 15 -10.47 -28.99 -15.36
N ALA A 16 -11.45 -29.39 -14.54
CA ALA A 16 -11.91 -28.61 -13.40
C ALA A 16 -10.86 -28.56 -12.26
N ALA A 17 -10.11 -29.65 -12.05
CA ALA A 17 -9.05 -29.72 -11.04
C ALA A 17 -7.79 -28.91 -11.42
N ALA A 18 -7.54 -28.69 -12.71
CA ALA A 18 -6.39 -27.94 -13.20
C ALA A 18 -6.49 -26.42 -12.99
N VAL A 19 -7.65 -25.89 -12.58
CA VAL A 19 -7.87 -24.44 -12.41
C VAL A 19 -7.53 -23.95 -10.99
N CYS A 20 -7.16 -24.84 -10.05
CA CYS A 20 -6.99 -24.48 -8.64
C CYS A 20 -5.54 -24.41 -8.14
N THR A 21 -4.57 -24.12 -9.00
CA THR A 21 -3.30 -23.55 -8.53
C THR A 21 -3.38 -22.04 -8.70
N HIS A 22 -3.92 -21.33 -7.71
CA HIS A 22 -3.63 -19.90 -7.57
C HIS A 22 -2.15 -19.76 -7.22
N GLY A 23 -1.29 -19.86 -8.24
CA GLY A 23 0.12 -19.54 -8.14
C GLY A 23 0.29 -18.08 -7.77
N LYS A 24 1.37 -17.76 -7.07
CA LYS A 24 1.76 -16.37 -6.85
C LYS A 24 2.00 -15.70 -8.20
N GLU A 25 1.45 -14.51 -8.39
CA GLU A 25 1.63 -13.72 -9.60
C GLU A 25 2.53 -12.52 -9.32
N GLN A 26 3.24 -12.03 -10.33
CA GLN A 26 3.98 -10.79 -10.18
C GLN A 26 3.03 -9.61 -9.93
N VAL A 27 3.32 -8.82 -8.89
CA VAL A 27 2.71 -7.50 -8.72
C VAL A 27 3.26 -6.60 -9.81
N LYS A 28 2.38 -5.88 -10.50
CA LYS A 28 2.72 -5.02 -11.62
C LYS A 28 2.40 -3.58 -11.29
N ASP A 29 3.25 -2.67 -11.73
CA ASP A 29 2.99 -1.25 -11.68
C ASP A 29 1.93 -0.83 -12.71
N THR A 30 1.58 0.46 -12.71
CA THR A 30 0.61 1.04 -13.66
C THR A 30 1.05 0.91 -15.13
N ASN A 31 2.34 0.74 -15.42
CA ASN A 31 2.88 0.52 -16.75
C ASN A 31 2.94 -0.97 -17.13
N GLY A 32 2.57 -1.88 -16.22
CA GLY A 32 2.60 -3.32 -16.42
C GLY A 32 3.94 -3.98 -16.15
N ASN A 33 4.94 -3.23 -15.66
CA ASN A 33 6.24 -3.78 -15.28
C ASN A 33 6.17 -4.41 -13.89
N PRO A 34 6.97 -5.45 -13.61
CA PRO A 34 7.02 -6.04 -12.28
C PRO A 34 7.47 -5.03 -11.21
N VAL A 35 6.75 -4.98 -10.09
CA VAL A 35 7.17 -4.25 -8.90
C VAL A 35 8.37 -4.97 -8.30
N LYS A 36 9.43 -4.22 -8.08
CA LYS A 36 10.71 -4.72 -7.54
C LYS A 36 10.94 -4.27 -6.11
N VAL A 37 11.65 -5.10 -5.36
CA VAL A 37 12.14 -4.79 -4.00
C VAL A 37 13.14 -3.63 -4.05
N GLY A 38 13.13 -2.78 -3.02
CA GLY A 38 14.03 -1.63 -2.86
C GLY A 38 13.76 -0.43 -3.78
N GLU A 39 13.08 -0.66 -4.89
CA GLU A 39 12.66 0.35 -5.84
C GLU A 39 11.51 1.23 -5.30
N LYS A 40 11.46 2.49 -5.73
CA LYS A 40 10.47 3.48 -5.25
C LYS A 40 9.18 3.46 -6.07
N TYR A 41 8.04 3.45 -5.39
CA TYR A 41 6.70 3.54 -5.97
C TYR A 41 5.82 4.49 -5.16
N PHE A 42 4.93 5.22 -5.82
CA PHE A 42 3.78 5.82 -5.17
C PHE A 42 2.66 4.78 -5.04
N ILE A 43 2.05 4.69 -3.86
CA ILE A 43 0.79 3.96 -3.69
C ILE A 43 -0.35 4.96 -3.91
N GLN A 44 -1.13 4.73 -4.96
CA GLN A 44 -2.22 5.60 -5.36
C GLN A 44 -3.55 4.85 -5.28
N PRO A 45 -4.49 5.29 -4.42
CA PRO A 45 -5.85 4.76 -4.42
C PRO A 45 -6.50 4.87 -5.80
N VAL A 46 -7.29 3.86 -6.16
CA VAL A 46 -8.06 3.88 -7.40
C VAL A 46 -9.09 4.98 -7.32
N LYS A 47 -9.12 5.85 -8.34
CA LYS A 47 -10.08 6.94 -8.43
C LYS A 47 -11.48 6.39 -8.71
N THR A 48 -12.45 6.90 -7.97
CA THR A 48 -13.89 6.60 -8.13
C THR A 48 -14.69 7.90 -8.09
N ALA A 49 -16.00 7.83 -8.27
CA ALA A 49 -16.87 9.01 -8.12
C ALA A 49 -16.82 9.61 -6.69
N SER A 50 -16.58 8.78 -5.68
CA SER A 50 -16.48 9.19 -4.27
C SER A 50 -15.03 9.35 -3.78
N ASN A 51 -14.04 8.95 -4.57
CA ASN A 51 -12.62 9.08 -4.26
C ASN A 51 -11.85 9.73 -5.41
N ASN A 52 -11.53 11.01 -5.28
CA ASN A 52 -10.71 11.74 -6.24
C ASN A 52 -9.45 12.36 -5.59
N GLY A 53 -8.97 11.77 -4.49
CA GLY A 53 -7.76 12.22 -3.83
C GLY A 53 -6.47 11.89 -4.61
N GLY A 54 -5.33 12.24 -4.02
CA GLY A 54 -4.01 11.87 -4.49
C GLY A 54 -3.54 10.54 -3.89
N GLY A 55 -2.22 10.40 -3.72
CA GLY A 55 -1.61 9.20 -3.12
C GLY A 55 -1.51 9.24 -1.59
N LEU A 56 -0.89 8.19 -1.05
CA LEU A 56 -0.75 8.01 0.39
C LEU A 56 0.42 8.81 0.97
N VAL A 57 0.20 9.42 2.13
CA VAL A 57 1.17 10.26 2.85
C VAL A 57 1.16 10.00 4.36
N PRO A 58 2.29 10.17 5.05
CA PRO A 58 2.34 10.23 6.51
C PRO A 58 1.50 11.39 7.04
N ALA A 59 0.71 11.15 8.08
CA ALA A 59 -0.02 12.20 8.79
C ALA A 59 -0.22 11.83 10.26
N ALA A 60 -0.25 12.84 11.14
CA ALA A 60 -0.66 12.63 12.53
C ALA A 60 -2.12 12.16 12.57
N ILE A 61 -2.43 11.13 13.34
CA ILE A 61 -3.83 10.65 13.51
C ILE A 61 -4.40 11.01 14.89
N THR A 62 -3.54 11.52 15.76
CA THR A 62 -3.82 12.00 17.12
C THR A 62 -3.20 13.39 17.29
N VAL A 63 -3.82 14.23 18.12
CA VAL A 63 -3.34 15.61 18.35
C VAL A 63 -2.10 15.63 19.22
N LEU A 64 -2.12 14.89 20.34
CA LEU A 64 -0.99 14.79 21.26
C LEU A 64 -1.06 13.48 22.08
N PRO A 65 0.01 12.66 22.11
CA PRO A 65 1.17 12.72 21.23
C PRO A 65 0.77 12.49 19.77
N PHE A 66 1.44 13.14 18.83
CA PHE A 66 1.18 13.00 17.38
C PHE A 66 2.04 11.91 16.72
N CYS A 67 2.98 11.32 17.47
CA CYS A 67 3.76 10.15 17.09
C CYS A 67 3.22 8.90 17.81
N PRO A 68 3.29 7.71 17.20
CA PRO A 68 3.71 7.47 15.81
C PRO A 68 2.72 8.09 14.80
N LEU A 69 3.20 8.41 13.60
CA LEU A 69 2.33 8.90 12.53
C LEU A 69 1.45 7.75 12.02
N GLY A 70 0.25 8.09 11.54
CA GLY A 70 -0.54 7.19 10.70
C GLY A 70 -0.35 7.50 9.21
N ILE A 71 -1.22 6.91 8.41
CA ILE A 71 -1.17 7.04 6.94
C ILE A 71 -2.53 7.50 6.44
N THR A 72 -2.53 8.52 5.60
CA THR A 72 -3.74 9.08 5.00
C THR A 72 -3.60 9.22 3.49
N GLN A 73 -4.73 9.22 2.79
CA GLN A 73 -4.79 9.67 1.40
C GLN A 73 -4.89 11.19 1.38
N THR A 74 -4.00 11.87 0.64
CA THR A 74 -4.13 13.32 0.43
C THR A 74 -5.41 13.64 -0.35
N LEU A 75 -6.10 14.70 0.04
CA LEU A 75 -7.28 15.19 -0.69
C LEU A 75 -6.91 15.88 -2.02
N LEU A 76 -5.62 16.15 -2.26
CA LEU A 76 -5.16 16.87 -3.45
C LEU A 76 -4.89 15.90 -4.62
N PRO A 77 -5.69 15.94 -5.72
CA PRO A 77 -5.68 14.91 -6.78
C PRO A 77 -4.37 14.79 -7.56
N TYR A 78 -3.54 15.83 -7.53
CA TYR A 78 -2.26 15.93 -8.23
C TYR A 78 -1.06 15.56 -7.35
N GLN A 79 -1.26 15.39 -6.04
CA GLN A 79 -0.17 14.97 -5.16
C GLN A 79 0.00 13.45 -5.27
N PRO A 80 1.16 12.95 -5.72
CA PRO A 80 1.34 11.53 -5.99
C PRO A 80 1.43 10.68 -4.72
N GLY A 81 1.62 11.30 -3.55
CA GLY A 81 1.92 10.62 -2.30
C GLY A 81 3.41 10.71 -1.95
N LEU A 82 3.81 10.11 -0.84
CA LEU A 82 5.23 9.91 -0.52
C LEU A 82 5.66 8.54 -1.03
N PRO A 83 6.82 8.41 -1.70
CA PRO A 83 7.28 7.12 -2.22
C PRO A 83 7.43 6.07 -1.12
N VAL A 84 7.19 4.81 -1.49
CA VAL A 84 7.52 3.64 -0.68
C VAL A 84 8.45 2.70 -1.42
N SER A 85 9.14 1.87 -0.67
CA SER A 85 9.81 0.67 -1.17
C SER A 85 9.24 -0.58 -0.47
N PHE A 86 9.36 -1.71 -1.15
CA PHE A 86 9.02 -3.02 -0.61
C PHE A 86 10.29 -3.78 -0.25
N ALA A 87 10.24 -4.54 0.84
CA ALA A 87 11.30 -5.44 1.23
C ALA A 87 10.71 -6.77 1.73
N PHE A 88 11.40 -7.87 1.45
CA PHE A 88 11.08 -9.12 2.13
C PHE A 88 11.62 -9.07 3.57
N PRO A 89 10.85 -9.52 4.58
CA PRO A 89 11.29 -9.50 5.97
C PRO A 89 12.44 -10.49 6.26
N TYR A 90 12.76 -11.36 5.30
CA TYR A 90 13.83 -12.35 5.38
C TYR A 90 14.72 -12.24 4.15
N VAL A 91 15.97 -12.67 4.29
CA VAL A 91 16.94 -12.66 3.19
C VAL A 91 16.54 -13.74 2.18
N ILE A 92 15.95 -13.31 1.07
CA ILE A 92 15.65 -14.17 -0.08
C ILE A 92 16.28 -13.55 -1.35
N PRO A 93 16.73 -14.36 -2.31
CA PRO A 93 17.38 -13.87 -3.53
C PRO A 93 16.41 -13.20 -4.52
N ASP A 94 15.12 -13.20 -4.22
CA ASP A 94 14.09 -12.66 -5.09
C ASP A 94 14.08 -11.13 -5.09
N THR A 95 13.92 -10.56 -6.27
CA THR A 95 13.89 -9.10 -6.47
C THR A 95 12.53 -8.60 -6.94
N ILE A 96 11.60 -9.51 -7.27
CA ILE A 96 10.26 -9.21 -7.76
C ILE A 96 9.26 -9.47 -6.64
N VAL A 97 8.38 -8.50 -6.40
CA VAL A 97 7.28 -8.66 -5.45
C VAL A 97 6.17 -9.46 -6.12
N GLU A 98 5.82 -10.59 -5.51
CA GLU A 98 4.70 -11.43 -5.94
C GLU A 98 3.50 -11.27 -5.02
N THR A 99 2.31 -11.58 -5.53
CA THR A 99 1.08 -11.60 -4.73
C THR A 99 1.18 -12.63 -3.63
N SER A 100 0.48 -12.37 -2.52
CA SER A 100 0.44 -13.24 -1.34
C SER A 100 1.79 -13.50 -0.64
N SER A 101 2.89 -12.96 -1.14
CA SER A 101 4.19 -12.92 -0.46
C SER A 101 4.19 -11.85 0.62
N ILE A 102 4.79 -12.18 1.77
CA ILE A 102 4.90 -11.24 2.88
C ILE A 102 5.98 -10.20 2.55
N VAL A 103 5.62 -8.93 2.65
CA VAL A 103 6.51 -7.79 2.47
C VAL A 103 6.37 -6.83 3.64
N ASN A 104 7.45 -6.12 3.94
CA ASN A 104 7.36 -4.85 4.67
C ASN A 104 7.22 -3.71 3.65
N ILE A 105 6.48 -2.68 4.04
CA ILE A 105 6.29 -1.46 3.25
C ILE A 105 6.98 -0.33 4.02
N LYS A 106 7.85 0.43 3.35
CA LYS A 106 8.64 1.49 3.97
C LYS A 106 8.46 2.80 3.22
N PHE A 107 8.20 3.91 3.91
CA PHE A 107 8.31 5.22 3.27
C PHE A 107 9.77 5.58 2.96
N GLU A 108 10.00 6.06 1.74
CA GLU A 108 11.30 6.52 1.27
C GLU A 108 11.31 8.06 1.17
N SER A 109 12.05 8.69 2.07
CA SER A 109 12.24 10.14 2.12
C SER A 109 13.56 10.48 2.79
N ASP A 110 14.34 11.38 2.19
CA ASP A 110 15.59 11.89 2.78
C ASP A 110 15.30 12.87 3.92
N ILE A 111 14.15 13.55 3.87
CA ILE A 111 13.70 14.50 4.89
C ILE A 111 12.62 13.84 5.74
N TRP A 112 12.87 13.75 7.05
CA TRP A 112 11.93 13.21 8.04
C TRP A 112 12.09 14.00 9.36
N PRO A 113 11.38 15.11 9.55
CA PRO A 113 11.69 16.05 10.63
C PRO A 113 11.10 15.66 11.98
N VAL A 114 10.18 14.70 12.04
CA VAL A 114 9.40 14.33 13.24
C VAL A 114 9.36 12.81 13.42
N CYS A 115 9.06 12.36 14.64
CA CYS A 115 8.96 10.93 14.97
C CYS A 115 10.23 10.15 14.55
N ASN A 116 11.41 10.73 14.76
CA ASN A 116 12.71 10.17 14.36
C ASN A 116 13.13 8.96 15.20
N GLU A 117 12.51 8.79 16.36
CA GLU A 117 12.63 7.64 17.24
C GLU A 117 11.96 6.38 16.66
N PHE A 118 11.08 6.54 15.66
CA PHE A 118 10.39 5.46 14.98
C PHE A 118 11.00 5.18 13.60
N SER A 119 10.87 3.94 13.13
CA SER A 119 11.24 3.60 11.75
C SER A 119 10.24 4.20 10.74
N LYS A 120 10.55 4.10 9.45
CA LYS A 120 9.63 4.46 8.35
C LYS A 120 8.80 3.28 7.83
N LEU A 121 8.83 2.14 8.53
CA LEU A 121 8.08 0.95 8.16
C LEU A 121 6.63 1.06 8.61
N TRP A 122 5.74 0.58 7.76
CA TRP A 122 4.33 0.48 8.09
C TRP A 122 4.12 -0.64 9.11
N GLU A 123 3.17 -0.44 10.01
CA GLU A 123 2.72 -1.46 10.94
C GLU A 123 1.24 -1.29 11.29
N VAL A 124 0.62 -2.38 11.75
CA VAL A 124 -0.70 -2.35 12.37
C VAL A 124 -0.54 -1.95 13.84
N ASP A 125 -1.38 -1.04 14.31
CA ASP A 125 -1.48 -0.72 15.74
C ASP A 125 -1.97 -1.94 16.52
N VAL A 126 -1.09 -2.52 17.33
CA VAL A 126 -1.37 -3.64 18.23
C VAL A 126 -1.28 -3.24 19.70
N SER A 127 -1.32 -1.93 19.98
CA SER A 127 -1.33 -1.42 21.35
C SER A 127 -2.60 -1.82 22.11
N SER A 128 -2.55 -1.81 23.44
CA SER A 128 -3.74 -2.09 24.26
C SER A 128 -4.86 -1.05 24.08
N SER A 129 -4.53 0.13 23.56
CA SER A 129 -5.46 1.21 23.21
C SER A 129 -5.96 1.14 21.76
N ALA A 130 -5.54 0.15 20.98
CA ALA A 130 -5.91 0.03 19.58
C ALA A 130 -7.44 -0.11 19.43
N ALA A 131 -7.99 0.56 18.42
CA ALA A 131 -9.39 0.43 18.07
C ALA A 131 -9.69 -0.98 17.52
N LYS A 132 -10.98 -1.34 17.49
CA LYS A 132 -11.44 -2.62 16.88
C LYS A 132 -10.99 -2.76 15.42
N GLU A 133 -10.99 -1.65 14.70
CA GLU A 133 -10.36 -1.51 13.38
C GLU A 133 -9.06 -0.72 13.60
N PRO A 134 -7.92 -1.40 13.83
CA PRO A 134 -6.68 -0.74 14.24
C PRO A 134 -6.12 0.10 13.10
N ALA A 135 -5.52 1.24 13.44
CA ALA A 135 -4.88 2.11 12.46
C ALA A 135 -3.64 1.45 11.84
N ILE A 136 -3.27 1.90 10.64
CA ILE A 136 -1.93 1.66 10.11
C ILE A 136 -1.03 2.83 10.53
N LEU A 137 0.05 2.49 11.23
CA LEU A 137 1.03 3.40 11.79
C LEU A 137 2.35 3.30 11.03
N ILE A 138 3.23 4.27 11.32
CA ILE A 138 4.59 4.35 10.82
C ILE A 138 5.53 4.24 12.03
N GLY A 139 6.33 3.18 12.05
CA GLY A 139 7.20 2.86 13.18
C GLY A 139 7.57 1.39 13.31
N GLY A 140 7.10 0.55 12.37
CA GLY A 140 7.23 -0.90 12.41
C GLY A 140 8.66 -1.43 12.43
N LYS A 141 8.78 -2.75 12.54
CA LYS A 141 10.07 -3.44 12.58
C LYS A 141 10.09 -4.55 11.54
N SER A 142 11.19 -4.64 10.79
CA SER A 142 11.38 -5.74 9.84
C SER A 142 11.33 -7.09 10.59
N GLY A 143 10.60 -8.04 10.00
CA GLY A 143 10.34 -9.36 10.61
C GLY A 143 9.26 -9.39 11.70
N ALA A 144 8.70 -8.26 12.14
CA ALA A 144 7.58 -8.26 13.09
C ALA A 144 6.26 -8.59 12.39
N GLU A 145 5.41 -9.38 13.06
CA GLU A 145 4.12 -9.83 12.50
C GLU A 145 3.17 -8.66 12.18
N ASN A 146 3.13 -7.63 13.02
CA ASN A 146 2.31 -6.45 12.79
C ASN A 146 2.85 -5.54 11.66
N SER A 147 4.07 -5.79 11.17
CA SER A 147 4.66 -5.11 10.00
C SER A 147 4.59 -5.97 8.73
N ALA A 148 3.95 -7.15 8.79
CA ALA A 148 3.83 -8.10 7.69
C ALA A 148 2.58 -7.81 6.84
N PHE A 149 2.80 -7.30 5.63
CA PHE A 149 1.74 -7.05 4.66
C PHE A 149 1.83 -8.02 3.50
N LYS A 150 0.73 -8.22 2.79
CA LYS A 150 0.66 -8.90 1.51
C LYS A 150 -0.02 -8.00 0.50
N ILE A 151 0.36 -8.18 -0.76
CA ILE A 151 -0.31 -7.54 -1.89
C ILE A 151 -1.15 -8.61 -2.56
N GLU A 152 -2.45 -8.38 -2.67
CA GLU A 152 -3.39 -9.30 -3.30
C GLU A 152 -4.06 -8.63 -4.50
N LYS A 153 -4.46 -9.41 -5.49
CA LYS A 153 -5.29 -8.89 -6.58
C LYS A 153 -6.61 -8.37 -6.01
N ALA A 154 -7.09 -7.26 -6.55
CA ALA A 154 -8.37 -6.69 -6.15
C ALA A 154 -9.58 -7.55 -6.57
N GLY A 155 -9.40 -8.45 -7.54
CA GLY A 155 -10.46 -9.32 -8.07
C GLY A 155 -11.00 -8.83 -9.41
N GLU A 156 -11.99 -9.55 -9.94
CA GLU A 156 -12.65 -9.21 -11.20
C GLU A 156 -13.33 -7.85 -11.13
N GLY A 157 -13.31 -7.10 -12.24
CA GLY A 157 -13.97 -5.79 -12.35
C GLY A 157 -13.18 -4.59 -11.77
N ALA A 158 -12.10 -4.82 -11.02
CA ALA A 158 -11.29 -3.75 -10.42
C ALA A 158 -10.34 -3.04 -11.41
N GLY A 159 -10.27 -3.50 -12.65
CA GLY A 159 -9.35 -3.01 -13.68
C GLY A 159 -7.94 -3.60 -13.60
N ALA A 160 -7.15 -3.36 -14.65
CA ALA A 160 -5.79 -3.89 -14.74
C ALA A 160 -4.85 -3.30 -13.67
N ASN A 161 -3.97 -4.16 -13.15
CA ASN A 161 -2.94 -3.83 -12.15
C ASN A 161 -3.51 -3.13 -10.92
N THR A 162 -4.68 -3.58 -10.47
CA THR A 162 -5.33 -3.10 -9.25
C THR A 162 -5.20 -4.13 -8.14
N TYR A 163 -4.81 -3.67 -6.96
CA TYR A 163 -4.48 -4.50 -5.81
C TYR A 163 -5.18 -4.03 -4.55
N LYS A 164 -5.24 -4.91 -3.56
CA LYS A 164 -5.54 -4.58 -2.16
C LYS A 164 -4.38 -5.03 -1.29
N LEU A 165 -4.16 -4.33 -0.18
CA LEU A 165 -3.16 -4.71 0.81
C LEU A 165 -3.85 -5.47 1.94
N THR A 166 -3.25 -6.56 2.42
CA THR A 166 -3.78 -7.38 3.51
C THR A 166 -2.72 -7.64 4.56
N THR A 167 -3.16 -8.02 5.75
CA THR A 167 -2.32 -8.50 6.86
C THR A 167 -2.89 -9.84 7.35
N SER A 168 -2.32 -10.40 8.41
CA SER A 168 -2.89 -11.58 9.07
C SER A 168 -4.24 -11.30 9.75
N THR A 169 -4.57 -10.03 10.02
CA THR A 169 -5.74 -9.63 10.83
C THR A 169 -6.85 -8.96 10.03
N GLY A 170 -6.63 -8.64 8.75
CA GLY A 170 -7.66 -8.13 7.86
C GLY A 170 -7.10 -7.48 6.60
N THR A 171 -7.95 -6.70 5.94
CA THR A 171 -7.63 -5.94 4.73
C THR A 171 -7.38 -4.48 5.08
N VAL A 172 -6.44 -3.84 4.39
CA VAL A 172 -6.23 -2.39 4.51
C VAL A 172 -7.44 -1.69 3.90
N GLY A 173 -8.15 -0.95 4.73
CA GLY A 173 -9.28 -0.12 4.35
C GLY A 173 -9.06 1.34 4.71
N THR A 174 -10.12 2.13 4.62
CA THR A 174 -10.10 3.53 5.05
C THR A 174 -11.31 3.91 5.92
N THR A 175 -11.10 4.92 6.75
CA THR A 175 -12.15 5.64 7.49
C THR A 175 -11.91 7.16 7.35
N PRO A 176 -12.93 8.02 7.51
CA PRO A 176 -12.70 9.45 7.64
C PRO A 176 -11.70 9.77 8.76
N GLY A 177 -10.56 10.37 8.42
CA GLY A 177 -9.50 10.73 9.36
C GLY A 177 -9.71 12.08 10.04
N ALA A 178 -8.85 12.40 11.01
CA ALA A 178 -8.95 13.63 11.81
C ALA A 178 -8.76 14.93 11.00
N TRP A 179 -8.03 14.87 9.89
CA TRP A 179 -7.71 16.04 9.06
C TRP A 179 -8.67 16.17 7.89
N LEU A 180 -9.65 17.07 8.00
CA LEU A 180 -10.64 17.36 6.94
C LEU A 180 -11.36 16.10 6.43
N SER A 181 -11.52 15.08 7.28
CA SER A 181 -12.09 13.78 6.89
C SER A 181 -11.32 13.08 5.77
N ALA A 182 -10.04 13.39 5.58
CA ALA A 182 -9.17 12.70 4.62
C ALA A 182 -9.13 11.20 4.96
N PRO A 183 -9.21 10.30 3.97
CA PRO A 183 -9.22 8.86 4.23
C PRO A 183 -7.96 8.42 4.99
N GLN A 184 -8.13 7.88 6.19
CA GLN A 184 -7.07 7.33 7.03
C GLN A 184 -7.07 5.81 6.90
N LEU A 185 -5.88 5.22 6.77
CA LEU A 185 -5.71 3.77 6.67
C LEU A 185 -5.96 3.06 8.01
N LEU A 186 -6.63 1.92 7.93
CA LEU A 186 -6.87 1.00 9.04
C LEU A 186 -6.91 -0.45 8.54
N ILE A 187 -6.94 -1.41 9.45
CA ILE A 187 -7.29 -2.80 9.17
C ILE A 187 -8.77 -3.02 9.44
N THR A 188 -9.45 -3.64 8.47
CA THR A 188 -10.87 -3.98 8.55
C THR A 188 -11.16 -5.32 7.89
N ASN A 189 -12.26 -5.93 8.31
CA ASN A 189 -12.86 -7.09 7.65
C ASN A 189 -14.17 -6.71 6.93
N ASP A 190 -14.48 -5.42 6.86
CA ASP A 190 -15.58 -4.86 6.07
C ASP A 190 -15.09 -4.60 4.64
N ASP A 191 -15.51 -5.46 3.72
CA ASP A 191 -15.11 -5.38 2.30
C ASP A 191 -15.47 -4.02 1.68
N SER A 192 -16.51 -3.33 2.15
CA SER A 192 -16.94 -2.03 1.63
C SER A 192 -15.95 -0.90 1.93
N LYS A 193 -15.10 -1.07 2.94
CA LYS A 193 -14.05 -0.12 3.32
C LYS A 193 -12.72 -0.39 2.64
N THR A 194 -12.60 -1.49 1.89
CA THR A 194 -11.35 -1.92 1.26
C THR A 194 -10.75 -0.82 0.39
N LEU A 195 -9.46 -0.54 0.61
CA LEU A 195 -8.73 0.39 -0.21
C LEU A 195 -8.11 -0.34 -1.41
N LEU A 196 -8.63 -0.06 -2.59
CA LEU A 196 -8.01 -0.51 -3.84
C LEU A 196 -6.93 0.47 -4.27
N VAL A 197 -5.76 -0.05 -4.64
CA VAL A 197 -4.58 0.74 -4.97
C VAL A 197 -3.92 0.28 -6.27
N LYS A 198 -3.14 1.20 -6.85
CA LYS A 198 -2.17 0.91 -7.90
C LYS A 198 -0.79 1.40 -7.47
N PHE A 199 0.24 0.75 -8.02
CA PHE A 199 1.63 1.15 -7.80
C PHE A 199 2.11 1.94 -9.00
N ASN A 200 2.49 3.19 -8.79
CA ASN A 200 3.06 4.03 -9.83
C ASN A 200 4.57 4.16 -9.60
N LYS A 201 5.37 3.75 -10.57
CA LYS A 201 6.83 3.78 -10.46
C LYS A 201 7.30 5.23 -10.33
N VAL A 202 8.20 5.49 -9.38
CA VAL A 202 8.83 6.81 -9.30
C VAL A 202 9.92 6.87 -10.37
N ASP A 203 9.74 7.75 -11.35
CA ASP A 203 10.79 8.07 -12.31
C ASP A 203 11.84 8.99 -11.66
N ASP A 204 13.11 8.79 -11.97
CA ASP A 204 14.22 9.61 -11.46
C ASP A 204 14.03 11.11 -11.74
N ALA A 205 13.35 11.48 -12.83
CA ALA A 205 13.01 12.86 -13.17
C ALA A 205 11.94 13.48 -12.23
N THR A 206 11.06 12.66 -11.66
CA THR A 206 10.01 13.12 -10.72
C THR A 206 10.58 13.30 -9.31
N ALA A 207 11.62 12.54 -8.95
CA ALA A 207 12.37 12.76 -7.71
C ALA A 207 13.10 14.11 -7.68
N ALA A 208 13.51 14.64 -8.85
CA ALA A 208 14.15 15.94 -8.97
C ALA A 208 13.19 17.14 -8.84
N THR A 209 11.89 16.96 -9.09
CA THR A 209 10.90 18.05 -8.97
C THR A 209 10.41 18.28 -7.54
N THR A 210 10.48 17.26 -6.67
CA THR A 210 10.22 17.42 -5.23
C THR A 210 11.39 18.06 -4.50
N THR A 211 12.64 17.76 -4.87
CA THR A 211 13.84 18.41 -4.31
C THR A 211 14.00 19.85 -4.81
N SER A 212 13.89 20.10 -6.12
CA SER A 212 14.08 21.44 -6.69
C SER A 212 13.02 22.47 -6.28
N ARG A 213 11.78 22.04 -5.99
CA ARG A 213 10.72 22.97 -5.57
C ARG A 213 10.85 23.39 -4.10
N VAL A 214 11.43 22.55 -3.25
CA VAL A 214 11.73 22.89 -1.84
C VAL A 214 12.94 23.82 -1.76
N GLU A 215 14.00 23.57 -2.52
CA GLU A 215 15.18 24.47 -2.58
C GLU A 215 14.81 25.86 -3.13
N LYS A 216 13.94 25.92 -4.13
CA LYS A 216 13.51 27.19 -4.75
C LYS A 216 12.62 28.04 -3.83
N LEU A 217 11.99 27.45 -2.82
CA LEU A 217 11.21 28.16 -1.80
C LEU A 217 12.06 28.57 -0.59
N GLY A 218 13.13 27.84 -0.26
CA GLY A 218 14.08 28.17 0.82
C GLY A 218 15.04 29.32 0.52
N LEU A 219 15.15 29.77 -0.74
CA LEU A 219 16.09 30.82 -1.18
C LEU A 219 15.49 32.23 -1.29
N ARG A 220 14.22 32.42 -0.93
CA ARG A 220 13.64 33.78 -0.85
C ARG A 220 13.76 34.31 0.58
N MET A 221 14.97 34.70 0.96
CA MET A 221 15.18 35.63 2.07
C MET A 221 14.37 36.91 1.80
N PHE A 222 13.43 37.22 2.68
CA PHE A 222 12.81 38.55 2.73
C PHE A 222 13.87 39.56 3.19
N PRO A 223 13.97 40.74 2.56
CA PRO A 223 14.81 41.81 3.09
C PRO A 223 14.18 42.31 4.39
N PHE A 224 14.94 42.25 5.47
CA PHE A 224 14.63 42.99 6.69
C PHE A 224 14.76 44.50 6.38
N TYR A 225 13.70 45.25 6.64
CA TYR A 225 13.75 46.69 6.85
C TYR A 225 13.24 46.96 8.25
#